data_AF-A0A971LG61-F1
#
_entry.id   AF-A0A971LG61-F1
#
_cell.length_a   1.000
_cell.length_b   1.000
_cell.length_c   1.000
_cell.angle_alpha   90.00
_cell.angle_beta   90.00
_cell.angle_gamma   90.00
#
_symmetry.space_group_name_H-M   'P 1'
#
loop_
_entity.id
_entity.type
_entity.pdbx_description
1 polymer ?
#
loop_
_entity_poly.entity_id
_entity_poly.type
_entity_poly.pdbx_seq_one_letter_code
_entity_poly.pdbx_strand_id
1 'polypeptide(L)'
;MSRSHDKRPMNNNSNRQNRYMISRKKSRKLNIAGFMIMVTILLVVATGILYIGNHLNLFDNSPSASAETTGTTTAITDNTSDSSTKESEPPETETEPTQPPTPTPVPDTEPPVISGTDDITVFVGDTVSYRKNVQVEDNIDESPTLDIDSSQVNMNAPGIYPVKYFATDAAGNTSEVMINITILERTESEYSLDEMLEEAEIILSEILEPGMTQLEQAEAIYWWTKSHIVYVNHSDKTDWLQGAWQGINKGSGDCFNYFATAKLLLIQAGIDNVDVIKSTGSHFWSLVNVGDGYYHFDTTPRKAGGEFFMLTDQEITAYSDQHGDSHIWDRDKYPQTPQE
;
A
#
# COMPACT_ATOMS: atom_id res chain seq x y z
N MET A 1 30.13 -28.19 -12.48
CA MET A 1 29.73 -27.73 -11.13
C MET A 1 28.26 -27.38 -11.20
N SER A 2 27.40 -28.29 -10.75
CA SER A 2 25.94 -28.12 -10.73
C SER A 2 25.56 -27.74 -9.31
N ARG A 3 24.94 -26.57 -9.11
CA ARG A 3 24.41 -26.13 -7.81
C ARG A 3 22.89 -26.21 -7.86
N SER A 4 22.34 -26.98 -6.92
CA SER A 4 20.93 -27.32 -6.79
C SER A 4 20.06 -26.08 -6.66
N HIS A 5 19.05 -25.97 -7.53
CA HIS A 5 17.89 -25.14 -7.27
C HIS A 5 17.07 -25.82 -6.19
N ASP A 6 17.03 -25.23 -5.00
CA ASP A 6 16.10 -25.61 -3.96
C ASP A 6 14.72 -25.09 -4.36
N LYS A 7 13.93 -25.95 -5.01
CA LYS A 7 12.54 -25.65 -5.33
C LYS A 7 11.75 -25.69 -4.02
N ARG A 8 11.28 -24.54 -3.53
CA ARG A 8 10.25 -24.49 -2.48
C ARG A 8 9.10 -25.41 -2.89
N PRO A 9 8.66 -26.34 -2.04
CA PRO A 9 7.67 -27.33 -2.43
C PRO A 9 6.27 -26.69 -2.50
N MET A 10 5.91 -26.15 -3.66
CA MET A 10 4.51 -25.88 -4.00
C MET A 10 3.78 -27.19 -4.34
N ASN A 11 3.42 -28.01 -3.34
CA ASN A 11 2.34 -29.00 -3.49
C ASN A 11 1.89 -29.65 -2.17
N ASN A 12 0.88 -29.10 -1.47
CA ASN A 12 -0.09 -29.88 -0.66
C ASN A 12 -1.32 -29.06 -0.18
N ASN A 13 -1.71 -28.00 -0.91
CA ASN A 13 -2.59 -26.97 -0.36
C ASN A 13 -4.04 -27.45 -0.10
N SER A 14 -4.56 -28.37 -0.92
CA SER A 14 -5.90 -28.94 -0.75
C SER A 14 -6.05 -29.81 0.50
N ASN A 15 -5.00 -30.54 0.90
CA ASN A 15 -5.00 -31.35 2.13
C ASN A 15 -4.87 -30.50 3.40
N ARG A 16 -4.18 -29.34 3.32
CA ARG A 16 -4.01 -28.41 4.44
C ARG A 16 -5.28 -27.61 4.69
N GLN A 17 -5.89 -27.02 3.64
CA GLN A 17 -7.21 -26.39 3.77
C GLN A 17 -8.27 -27.36 4.34
N ASN A 18 -8.28 -28.61 3.87
CA ASN A 18 -9.18 -29.63 4.40
C ASN A 18 -8.91 -29.92 5.89
N ARG A 19 -7.67 -29.89 6.37
CA ARG A 19 -7.33 -30.11 7.79
C ARG A 19 -8.01 -29.06 8.69
N TYR A 20 -7.96 -27.79 8.29
CA TYR A 20 -8.61 -26.69 9.04
C TYR A 20 -10.14 -26.74 8.92
N MET A 21 -10.69 -27.12 7.75
CA MET A 21 -12.13 -27.34 7.59
C MET A 21 -12.65 -28.53 8.42
N ILE A 22 -11.83 -29.57 8.66
CA ILE A 22 -12.22 -30.76 9.43
C ILE A 22 -12.23 -30.49 10.95
N SER A 23 -11.33 -29.64 11.46
CA SER A 23 -11.33 -29.20 12.87
C SER A 23 -12.69 -28.57 13.29
N ARG A 24 -13.31 -27.81 12.37
CA ARG A 24 -14.59 -27.12 12.54
C ARG A 24 -15.76 -28.01 12.98
N LYS A 25 -15.72 -29.33 12.72
CA LYS A 25 -16.79 -30.27 13.14
C LYS A 25 -16.63 -30.82 14.57
N LYS A 26 -15.49 -30.61 15.24
CA LYS A 26 -15.18 -31.29 16.52
C LYS A 26 -15.21 -30.39 17.77
N SER A 27 -15.13 -29.07 17.64
CA SER A 27 -15.12 -28.13 18.77
C SER A 27 -16.53 -27.58 19.09
N ARG A 28 -17.23 -28.26 20.03
CA ARG A 28 -18.32 -27.68 20.84
C ARG A 28 -18.28 -28.31 22.24
N LYS A 29 -17.11 -28.31 22.90
CA LYS A 29 -16.99 -28.56 24.35
C LYS A 29 -15.78 -27.81 24.89
N LEU A 30 -16.02 -26.63 25.44
CA LEU A 30 -15.04 -25.78 26.10
C LEU A 30 -14.46 -26.52 27.33
N ASN A 31 -13.19 -26.90 27.31
CA ASN A 31 -12.50 -27.50 28.46
C ASN A 31 -11.74 -26.40 29.23
N ILE A 32 -12.47 -25.74 30.15
CA ILE A 32 -12.03 -24.62 30.99
C ILE A 32 -10.75 -24.94 31.80
N ALA A 33 -10.45 -26.23 32.05
CA ALA A 33 -9.28 -26.66 32.83
C ALA A 33 -7.94 -26.54 32.08
N GLY A 34 -7.92 -26.64 30.75
CA GLY A 34 -6.69 -26.49 29.96
C GLY A 34 -6.25 -25.02 29.83
N PHE A 35 -7.24 -24.12 29.78
CA PHE A 35 -7.08 -22.67 29.64
C PHE A 35 -6.32 -22.03 30.82
N MET A 36 -6.55 -22.48 32.06
CA MET A 36 -5.85 -21.91 33.23
C MET A 36 -4.37 -22.28 33.36
N ILE A 37 -3.92 -23.37 32.71
CA ILE A 37 -2.54 -23.85 32.86
C ILE A 37 -1.57 -23.12 31.92
N MET A 38 -2.02 -22.66 30.74
CA MET A 38 -1.15 -21.89 29.83
C MET A 38 -1.00 -20.42 30.27
N VAL A 39 -2.07 -19.78 30.75
CA VAL A 39 -2.04 -18.38 31.23
C VAL A 39 -1.06 -18.20 32.39
N THR A 40 -0.93 -19.20 33.26
CA THR A 40 0.02 -19.15 34.39
C THR A 40 1.48 -19.29 33.97
N ILE A 41 1.78 -19.94 32.85
CA ILE A 41 3.16 -20.10 32.35
C ILE A 41 3.65 -18.80 31.68
N LEU A 42 2.79 -18.10 30.93
CA LEU A 42 3.16 -16.85 30.25
C LEU A 42 3.43 -15.69 31.23
N LEU A 43 2.64 -15.56 32.30
CA LEU A 43 2.82 -14.53 33.34
C LEU A 43 4.17 -14.64 34.08
N VAL A 44 4.71 -15.85 34.23
CA VAL A 44 6.01 -16.08 34.87
C VAL A 44 7.18 -15.68 33.97
N VAL A 45 7.02 -15.76 32.64
CA VAL A 45 8.07 -15.34 31.69
C VAL A 45 8.11 -13.82 31.55
N ALA A 46 6.95 -13.15 31.50
CA ALA A 46 6.87 -11.69 31.39
C ALA A 46 7.45 -10.95 32.62
N THR A 47 7.22 -11.48 33.83
CA THR A 47 7.79 -10.91 35.07
C THR A 47 9.31 -11.12 35.20
N GLY A 48 9.86 -12.16 34.57
CA GLY A 48 11.31 -12.40 34.52
C GLY A 48 12.08 -11.43 33.63
N ILE A 49 11.47 -10.94 32.54
CA ILE A 49 12.13 -10.03 31.58
C ILE A 49 12.18 -8.59 32.11
N LEU A 50 11.17 -8.14 32.85
CA LEU A 50 11.17 -6.81 33.47
C LEU A 50 12.24 -6.63 34.57
N TYR A 51 12.64 -7.71 35.24
CA TYR A 51 13.64 -7.66 36.31
C TYR A 51 15.08 -7.40 35.80
N ILE A 52 15.37 -7.78 34.55
CA ILE A 52 16.71 -7.64 33.95
C ILE A 52 16.88 -6.27 33.25
N GLY A 53 15.80 -5.72 32.69
CA GLY A 53 15.81 -4.44 31.98
C GLY A 53 16.10 -3.22 32.87
N ASN A 54 15.80 -3.28 34.17
CA ASN A 54 16.02 -2.17 35.10
C ASN A 54 17.47 -2.05 35.65
N HIS A 55 18.38 -2.96 35.28
CA HIS A 55 19.73 -3.01 35.84
C HIS A 55 20.88 -2.59 34.91
N LEU A 56 20.61 -2.11 33.68
CA LEU A 56 21.65 -1.69 32.74
C LEU A 56 21.32 -0.33 32.10
N ASN A 57 21.66 0.75 32.80
CA ASN A 57 21.74 2.12 32.26
C ASN A 57 23.10 2.32 31.58
N LEU A 58 23.18 2.35 30.25
CA LEU A 58 24.38 2.79 29.53
C LEU A 58 24.04 3.64 28.30
N PHE A 59 24.19 4.95 28.51
CA PHE A 59 24.62 6.01 27.60
C PHE A 59 23.65 6.65 26.59
N ASP A 60 23.14 7.77 27.08
CA ASP A 60 22.87 9.06 26.43
C ASP A 60 24.08 9.59 25.61
N ASN A 61 23.83 10.12 24.40
CA ASN A 61 24.47 11.32 23.83
C ASN A 61 24.13 11.55 22.34
N SER A 62 23.59 12.75 22.06
CA SER A 62 23.62 13.48 20.79
C SER A 62 23.72 14.99 21.16
N PRO A 63 24.05 15.96 20.29
CA PRO A 63 24.79 15.95 19.02
C PRO A 63 25.98 16.95 19.05
N SER A 64 26.77 17.06 17.96
CA SER A 64 27.57 18.28 17.72
C SER A 64 27.54 18.69 16.25
N ALA A 65 27.17 19.95 16.03
CA ALA A 65 27.20 20.70 14.79
C ALA A 65 28.59 21.36 14.55
N SER A 66 28.87 21.69 13.29
CA SER A 66 29.68 22.83 12.78
C SER A 66 30.19 22.47 11.37
N ALA A 67 30.47 23.37 10.44
CA ALA A 67 30.12 24.76 10.16
C ALA A 67 30.61 25.03 8.72
N GLU A 68 30.05 26.06 8.11
CA GLU A 68 30.33 26.57 6.77
C GLU A 68 31.81 26.88 6.48
N THR A 69 32.19 26.90 5.20
CA THR A 69 33.23 27.82 4.71
C THR A 69 32.92 28.29 3.28
N THR A 70 33.05 29.60 3.14
CA THR A 70 32.88 30.51 2.02
C THR A 70 34.03 30.46 0.99
N GLY A 71 33.82 31.01 -0.22
CA GLY A 71 34.95 31.43 -1.07
C GLY A 71 34.64 31.60 -2.56
N THR A 72 34.65 32.85 -3.02
CA THR A 72 34.21 33.41 -4.31
C THR A 72 35.34 33.56 -5.35
N THR A 73 34.95 33.76 -6.64
CA THR A 73 35.64 34.50 -7.75
C THR A 73 36.68 33.68 -8.54
N THR A 74 36.76 33.68 -9.88
CA THR A 74 36.76 34.79 -10.86
C THR A 74 36.58 34.25 -12.29
N ALA A 75 36.02 35.06 -13.19
CA ALA A 75 35.91 34.84 -14.64
C ALA A 75 37.18 35.26 -15.42
N ILE A 76 37.00 35.48 -16.73
CA ILE A 76 37.90 35.96 -17.83
C ILE A 76 38.83 34.86 -18.41
N THR A 77 39.05 34.65 -19.72
CA THR A 77 39.03 35.38 -21.01
C THR A 77 38.77 34.39 -22.17
N ASP A 78 37.92 34.67 -23.14
CA ASP A 78 38.20 35.33 -24.44
C ASP A 78 39.26 34.65 -25.35
N ASN A 79 38.85 34.32 -26.59
CA ASN A 79 39.75 34.28 -27.74
C ASN A 79 39.01 34.61 -29.04
N THR A 80 39.53 35.66 -29.69
CA THR A 80 39.09 36.29 -30.93
C THR A 80 39.98 35.84 -32.11
N SER A 81 39.57 36.22 -33.32
CA SER A 81 40.30 36.38 -34.60
C SER A 81 39.94 35.32 -35.66
N ASP A 82 39.81 35.64 -36.95
CA ASP A 82 40.27 36.81 -37.69
C ASP A 82 39.44 37.05 -38.96
N SER A 83 39.54 38.28 -39.41
CA SER A 83 39.01 38.99 -40.58
C SER A 83 39.63 38.53 -41.92
N SER A 84 38.88 38.64 -43.02
CA SER A 84 39.33 39.46 -44.17
C SER A 84 38.22 39.67 -45.20
N THR A 85 38.12 40.91 -45.67
CA THR A 85 37.22 41.42 -46.72
C THR A 85 37.88 41.39 -48.10
N LYS A 86 37.10 41.17 -49.17
CA LYS A 86 37.25 41.89 -50.45
C LYS A 86 35.98 41.83 -51.32
N GLU A 87 35.80 42.88 -52.11
CA GLU A 87 34.58 43.38 -52.75
C GLU A 87 34.57 43.21 -54.29
N SER A 88 33.38 43.34 -54.90
CA SER A 88 32.99 43.54 -56.34
C SER A 88 33.00 42.30 -57.27
N GLU A 89 32.04 41.99 -58.17
CA GLU A 89 30.79 42.60 -58.74
C GLU A 89 29.92 41.43 -59.37
N PRO A 90 28.65 41.65 -59.83
CA PRO A 90 27.61 40.62 -60.12
C PRO A 90 27.39 40.33 -61.64
N PRO A 91 26.32 39.62 -62.11
CA PRO A 91 25.59 38.43 -61.62
C PRO A 91 25.45 37.31 -62.69
N GLU A 92 25.19 36.06 -62.30
CA GLU A 92 24.47 35.11 -63.17
C GLU A 92 23.28 34.49 -62.42
N THR A 93 22.14 34.59 -63.09
CA THR A 93 20.82 34.20 -62.62
C THR A 93 20.64 32.69 -62.78
N GLU A 94 20.79 31.93 -61.69
CA GLU A 94 20.25 30.57 -61.61
C GLU A 94 19.00 30.56 -60.73
N THR A 95 17.90 30.10 -61.32
CA THR A 95 16.61 29.94 -60.67
C THR A 95 16.65 28.78 -59.68
N GLU A 96 16.61 29.09 -58.38
CA GLU A 96 16.40 28.12 -57.31
C GLU A 96 14.99 27.49 -57.42
N PRO A 97 14.86 26.15 -57.29
CA PRO A 97 13.55 25.52 -57.27
C PRO A 97 12.82 25.91 -55.98
N THR A 98 11.69 26.60 -56.12
CA THR A 98 10.82 26.98 -54.99
C THR A 98 10.43 25.73 -54.19
N GLN A 99 10.86 25.70 -52.92
CA GLN A 99 10.37 24.75 -51.91
C GLN A 99 8.83 24.83 -51.88
N PRO A 100 8.10 23.70 -51.92
CA PRO A 100 6.65 23.71 -51.82
C PRO A 100 6.23 24.40 -50.50
N PRO A 101 5.11 25.12 -50.47
CA PRO A 101 4.68 25.83 -49.28
C PRO A 101 4.57 24.84 -48.11
N THR A 102 5.21 25.18 -46.99
CA THR A 102 5.04 24.46 -45.72
C THR A 102 3.54 24.38 -45.42
N PRO A 103 2.97 23.18 -45.19
CA PRO A 103 1.56 23.06 -44.87
C PRO A 103 1.26 23.88 -43.62
N THR A 104 0.24 24.74 -43.68
CA THR A 104 -0.24 25.46 -42.51
C THR A 104 -0.64 24.44 -41.45
N PRO A 105 -0.15 24.54 -40.20
CA PRO A 105 -0.55 23.62 -39.15
C PRO A 105 -2.07 23.69 -38.97
N VAL A 106 -2.71 22.51 -38.88
CA VAL A 106 -4.14 22.40 -38.58
C VAL A 106 -4.35 22.97 -37.17
N PRO A 107 -5.30 23.89 -36.96
CA PRO A 107 -5.56 24.43 -35.63
C PRO A 107 -6.06 23.32 -34.71
N ASP A 108 -5.52 23.30 -33.50
CA ASP A 108 -5.96 22.40 -32.45
C ASP A 108 -7.32 22.85 -31.87
N THR A 109 -8.22 21.89 -31.68
CA THR A 109 -9.61 22.11 -31.23
C THR A 109 -10.11 21.03 -30.28
N GLU A 110 -9.29 20.01 -29.98
CA GLU A 110 -9.70 18.92 -29.09
C GLU A 110 -9.20 19.21 -27.68
N PRO A 111 -10.00 18.97 -26.62
CA PRO A 111 -9.55 19.18 -25.26
C PRO A 111 -8.73 18.02 -24.71
N PRO A 112 -7.85 18.26 -23.72
CA PRO A 112 -7.13 17.18 -23.05
C PRO A 112 -8.05 16.17 -22.37
N VAL A 113 -7.60 14.93 -22.25
CA VAL A 113 -8.29 13.84 -21.56
C VAL A 113 -7.67 13.63 -20.18
N ILE A 114 -8.49 13.73 -19.13
CA ILE A 114 -8.12 13.42 -17.75
C ILE A 114 -8.49 11.96 -17.46
N SER A 115 -7.54 11.19 -16.95
CA SER A 115 -7.76 9.78 -16.54
C SER A 115 -7.13 9.47 -15.18
N GLY A 116 -7.46 8.31 -14.60
CA GLY A 116 -6.95 7.89 -13.28
C GLY A 116 -7.58 8.61 -12.08
N THR A 117 -8.74 9.23 -12.27
CA THR A 117 -9.50 9.94 -11.23
C THR A 117 -10.53 9.02 -10.56
N ASP A 118 -10.12 8.34 -9.49
CA ASP A 118 -11.01 7.54 -8.65
C ASP A 118 -11.52 8.34 -7.43
N ASP A 119 -12.68 7.96 -6.90
CA ASP A 119 -13.16 8.44 -5.60
C ASP A 119 -12.19 8.05 -4.48
N ILE A 120 -12.00 8.94 -3.50
CA ILE A 120 -11.03 8.78 -2.41
C ILE A 120 -11.77 8.67 -1.08
N THR A 121 -11.37 7.72 -0.23
CA THR A 121 -11.88 7.60 1.15
C THR A 121 -10.74 7.77 2.15
N VAL A 122 -10.92 8.63 3.15
CA VAL A 122 -9.94 8.95 4.21
C VAL A 122 -10.64 9.22 5.54
N PHE A 123 -9.89 9.22 6.64
CA PHE A 123 -10.41 9.59 7.96
C PHE A 123 -10.11 11.06 8.31
N VAL A 124 -10.88 11.61 9.24
CA VAL A 124 -10.55 12.89 9.89
C VAL A 124 -9.10 12.84 10.40
N GLY A 125 -8.31 13.85 10.00
CA GLY A 125 -6.89 13.97 10.34
C GLY A 125 -5.91 13.30 9.38
N ASP A 126 -6.38 12.51 8.40
CA ASP A 126 -5.53 11.97 7.35
C ASP A 126 -5.12 13.06 6.33
N THR A 127 -4.12 12.76 5.50
CA THR A 127 -3.70 13.61 4.37
C THR A 127 -4.15 13.03 3.03
N VAL A 128 -4.61 13.88 2.10
CA VAL A 128 -5.04 13.46 0.75
C VAL A 128 -4.07 13.97 -0.32
N SER A 129 -3.75 13.12 -1.30
CA SER A 129 -2.97 13.48 -2.48
C SER A 129 -3.84 13.45 -3.74
N TYR A 130 -4.35 14.61 -4.15
CA TYR A 130 -5.28 14.72 -5.29
C TYR A 130 -4.64 14.42 -6.66
N ARG A 131 -3.32 14.61 -6.83
CA ARG A 131 -2.65 14.34 -8.12
C ARG A 131 -2.28 12.86 -8.31
N LYS A 132 -2.53 12.02 -7.32
CA LYS A 132 -2.02 10.66 -7.32
C LYS A 132 -2.72 9.84 -8.41
N ASN A 133 -1.94 9.30 -9.35
CA ASN A 133 -2.39 8.52 -10.51
C ASN A 133 -3.20 9.29 -11.55
N VAL A 134 -3.39 10.60 -11.38
CA VAL A 134 -4.08 11.43 -12.38
C VAL A 134 -3.13 11.67 -13.54
N GLN A 135 -3.60 11.36 -14.74
CA GLN A 135 -2.89 11.59 -15.99
C GLN A 135 -3.69 12.54 -16.87
N VAL A 136 -2.99 13.37 -17.63
CA VAL A 136 -3.57 14.29 -18.60
C VAL A 136 -2.82 14.10 -19.91
N GLU A 137 -3.55 13.73 -20.95
CA GLU A 137 -3.02 13.52 -22.30
C GLU A 137 -3.79 14.38 -23.29
N ASP A 138 -3.12 14.87 -24.32
CA ASP A 138 -3.72 15.64 -25.40
C ASP A 138 -3.24 15.11 -26.76
N ASN A 139 -3.97 15.41 -27.83
CA ASN A 139 -3.65 14.91 -29.17
C ASN A 139 -2.51 15.71 -29.84
N ILE A 140 -2.28 16.97 -29.45
CA ILE A 140 -1.31 17.89 -30.05
C ILE A 140 -0.37 18.49 -28.99
N ASP A 141 -0.88 18.86 -27.82
CA ASP A 141 -0.09 19.41 -26.71
C ASP A 141 0.62 18.30 -25.93
N GLU A 142 1.96 18.31 -25.91
CA GLU A 142 2.76 17.34 -25.17
C GLU A 142 2.75 17.60 -23.65
N SER A 143 2.28 18.76 -23.19
CA SER A 143 2.31 19.14 -21.77
C SER A 143 1.11 19.98 -21.33
N PRO A 144 -0.12 19.44 -21.42
CA PRO A 144 -1.31 20.12 -20.94
C PRO A 144 -1.24 20.36 -19.41
N THR A 145 -1.84 21.45 -18.97
CA THR A 145 -1.87 21.84 -17.55
C THR A 145 -2.98 21.10 -16.79
N LEU A 146 -2.81 20.91 -15.48
CA LEU A 146 -3.81 20.29 -14.59
C LEU A 146 -4.00 21.13 -13.33
N ASP A 147 -5.19 21.68 -13.16
CA ASP A 147 -5.65 22.40 -11.97
C ASP A 147 -6.66 21.57 -11.17
N ILE A 148 -6.62 21.71 -9.84
CA ILE A 148 -7.45 20.93 -8.92
C ILE A 148 -8.13 21.88 -7.94
N ASP A 149 -9.46 21.90 -7.95
CA ASP A 149 -10.27 22.60 -6.97
C ASP A 149 -10.78 21.63 -5.91
N SER A 150 -10.16 21.70 -4.73
CA SER A 150 -10.55 21.00 -3.51
C SER A 150 -11.05 21.94 -2.42
N SER A 151 -11.43 23.18 -2.78
CA SER A 151 -11.84 24.23 -1.83
C SER A 151 -13.05 23.84 -0.97
N GLN A 152 -13.87 22.91 -1.44
CA GLN A 152 -15.04 22.40 -0.73
C GLN A 152 -14.72 21.29 0.27
N VAL A 153 -13.53 20.70 0.23
CA VAL A 153 -13.16 19.57 1.08
C VAL A 153 -12.83 20.05 2.49
N ASN A 154 -13.58 19.57 3.48
CA ASN A 154 -13.29 19.80 4.90
C ASN A 154 -12.67 18.56 5.55
N MET A 155 -11.34 18.51 5.57
CA MET A 155 -10.55 17.41 6.17
C MET A 155 -10.79 17.14 7.68
N ASN A 156 -11.50 18.05 8.36
CA ASN A 156 -11.77 17.96 9.80
C ASN A 156 -13.20 17.54 10.12
N ALA A 157 -14.04 17.29 9.12
CA ALA A 157 -15.43 16.90 9.32
C ALA A 157 -15.77 15.69 8.45
N PRO A 158 -16.43 14.66 9.00
CA PRO A 158 -16.97 13.57 8.20
C PRO A 158 -17.98 14.08 7.17
N GLY A 159 -17.93 13.54 5.96
CA GLY A 159 -18.79 13.95 4.85
C GLY A 159 -18.30 13.51 3.48
N ILE A 160 -19.10 13.77 2.46
CA ILE A 160 -18.71 13.57 1.04
C ILE A 160 -18.53 14.94 0.41
N TYR A 161 -17.34 15.19 -0.13
CA TYR A 161 -16.94 16.48 -0.67
C TYR A 161 -16.52 16.33 -2.14
N PRO A 162 -17.03 17.18 -3.05
CA PRO A 162 -16.63 17.13 -4.44
C PRO A 162 -15.23 17.74 -4.62
N VAL A 163 -14.44 17.15 -5.50
CA VAL A 163 -13.19 17.72 -6.04
C VAL A 163 -13.28 17.78 -7.55
N LYS A 164 -12.86 18.90 -8.13
CA LYS A 164 -12.89 19.12 -9.58
C LYS A 164 -11.48 19.18 -10.13
N TYR A 165 -11.25 18.46 -11.22
CA TYR A 165 -10.04 18.50 -12.00
C TYR A 165 -10.31 19.25 -13.30
N PHE A 166 -9.41 20.16 -13.67
CA PHE A 166 -9.47 20.92 -14.90
C PHE A 166 -8.17 20.75 -15.67
N ALA A 167 -8.26 20.35 -16.93
CA ALA A 167 -7.10 20.33 -17.82
C ALA A 167 -7.23 21.41 -18.89
N THR A 168 -6.11 22.01 -19.29
CA THR A 168 -6.07 23.05 -20.33
C THR A 168 -4.82 22.89 -21.18
N ASP A 169 -5.00 22.80 -22.50
CA ASP A 169 -3.92 22.76 -23.49
C ASP A 169 -3.40 24.17 -23.85
N ALA A 170 -2.35 24.21 -24.66
CA ALA A 170 -1.77 25.45 -25.18
C ALA A 170 -2.68 26.23 -26.15
N ALA A 171 -3.66 25.58 -26.79
CA ALA A 171 -4.65 26.21 -27.67
C ALA A 171 -5.83 26.84 -26.91
N GLY A 172 -5.97 26.51 -25.61
CA GLY A 172 -7.01 26.96 -24.71
C GLY A 172 -8.24 26.05 -24.65
N ASN A 173 -8.20 24.83 -25.20
CA ASN A 173 -9.29 23.87 -24.99
C ASN A 173 -9.20 23.26 -23.58
N THR A 174 -10.35 22.93 -22.99
CA THR A 174 -10.42 22.54 -21.58
C THR A 174 -11.32 21.33 -21.34
N SER A 175 -10.99 20.51 -20.35
CA SER A 175 -11.86 19.43 -19.85
C SER A 175 -12.03 19.47 -18.33
N GLU A 176 -13.14 18.91 -17.83
CA GLU A 176 -13.47 18.85 -16.39
C GLU A 176 -13.86 17.42 -15.99
N VAL A 177 -13.33 16.94 -14.85
CA VAL A 177 -13.75 15.69 -14.19
C VAL A 177 -14.02 15.95 -12.72
N MET A 178 -15.08 15.36 -12.17
CA MET A 178 -15.46 15.46 -10.76
C MET A 178 -15.34 14.11 -10.07
N ILE A 179 -14.69 14.09 -8.90
CA ILE A 179 -14.66 12.92 -8.00
C ILE A 179 -15.24 13.29 -6.63
N ASN A 180 -15.53 12.28 -5.84
CA ASN A 180 -15.90 12.43 -4.43
C ASN A 180 -14.75 12.06 -3.50
N ILE A 181 -14.55 12.91 -2.49
CA ILE A 181 -13.73 12.62 -1.31
C ILE A 181 -14.67 12.30 -0.16
N THR A 182 -14.62 11.06 0.32
CA THR A 182 -15.36 10.62 1.50
C THR A 182 -14.45 10.71 2.72
N ILE A 183 -14.81 11.58 3.66
CA ILE A 183 -14.15 11.71 4.95
C ILE A 183 -15.00 11.00 5.98
N LEU A 184 -14.38 10.07 6.69
CA LEU A 184 -15.02 9.27 7.74
C LEU A 184 -14.55 9.73 9.13
N GLU A 185 -15.41 9.61 10.13
CA GLU A 185 -15.04 9.82 11.52
C GLU A 185 -14.20 8.65 12.04
N ARG A 186 -13.21 8.92 12.90
CA ARG A 186 -12.65 7.89 13.77
C ARG A 186 -13.49 7.85 15.03
N THR A 187 -14.41 6.90 15.13
CA THR A 187 -15.13 6.67 16.38
C THR A 187 -14.18 6.04 17.40
N GLU A 188 -14.31 6.42 18.67
CA GLU A 188 -13.71 5.63 19.75
C GLU A 188 -14.24 4.20 19.63
N SER A 189 -13.34 3.22 19.57
CA SER A 189 -13.71 1.82 19.35
C SER A 189 -14.70 1.37 20.40
N GLU A 190 -15.77 0.69 19.98
CA GLU A 190 -16.71 0.01 20.88
C GLU A 190 -15.98 -1.05 21.74
N TYR A 191 -14.87 -1.59 21.23
CA TYR A 191 -14.09 -2.66 21.84
C TYR A 191 -12.70 -2.16 22.24
N SER A 192 -12.22 -2.51 23.42
CA SER A 192 -10.82 -2.27 23.76
C SER A 192 -9.89 -3.28 23.08
N LEU A 193 -8.62 -2.92 22.91
CA LEU A 193 -7.62 -3.86 22.37
C LEU A 193 -7.50 -5.10 23.26
N ASP A 194 -7.48 -4.92 24.58
CA ASP A 194 -7.33 -6.04 25.54
C ASP A 194 -8.48 -7.06 25.40
N GLU A 195 -9.73 -6.60 25.31
CA GLU A 195 -10.89 -7.48 25.08
C GLU A 195 -10.76 -8.26 23.77
N MET A 196 -10.33 -7.60 22.70
CA MET A 196 -10.14 -8.24 21.40
C MET A 196 -8.98 -9.24 21.39
N LEU A 197 -7.90 -8.97 22.14
CA LEU A 197 -6.78 -9.89 22.29
C LEU A 197 -7.15 -11.15 23.08
N GLU A 198 -8.04 -11.03 24.08
CA GLU A 198 -8.61 -12.21 24.76
C GLU A 198 -9.44 -13.09 23.82
N GLU A 199 -10.24 -12.51 22.92
CA GLU A 199 -10.95 -13.27 21.88
C GLU A 199 -9.99 -13.93 20.89
N ALA A 200 -8.95 -13.21 20.47
CA ALA A 200 -7.91 -13.73 19.59
C ALA A 200 -7.18 -14.92 20.21
N GLU A 201 -6.86 -14.87 21.50
CA GLU A 201 -6.20 -15.97 22.22
C GLU A 201 -7.03 -17.26 22.17
N ILE A 202 -8.36 -17.15 22.33
CA ILE A 202 -9.26 -18.31 22.22
C ILE A 202 -9.14 -18.93 20.83
N ILE A 203 -9.20 -18.12 19.77
CA ILE A 203 -9.07 -18.61 18.39
C ILE A 203 -7.70 -19.25 18.15
N LEU A 204 -6.63 -18.57 18.56
CA LEU A 204 -5.26 -19.08 18.41
C LEU A 204 -5.09 -20.41 19.13
N SER A 205 -5.68 -20.59 20.32
CA SER A 205 -5.64 -21.86 21.05
C SER A 205 -6.33 -23.03 20.31
N GLU A 206 -7.24 -22.74 19.36
CA GLU A 206 -7.90 -23.74 18.53
C GLU A 206 -7.13 -24.09 17.25
N ILE A 207 -6.33 -23.14 16.72
CA ILE A 207 -5.65 -23.29 15.42
C ILE A 207 -4.14 -23.51 15.51
N LEU A 208 -3.53 -23.20 16.66
CA LEU A 208 -2.10 -23.32 16.90
C LEU A 208 -1.79 -24.52 17.80
N GLU A 209 -0.64 -25.14 17.57
CA GLU A 209 -0.10 -26.22 18.40
C GLU A 209 1.24 -25.80 19.02
N PRO A 210 1.58 -26.29 20.23
CA PRO A 210 2.88 -26.02 20.84
C PRO A 210 4.03 -26.42 19.92
N GLY A 211 4.99 -25.52 19.73
CA GLY A 211 6.17 -25.75 18.91
C GLY A 211 6.04 -25.36 17.43
N MET A 212 4.88 -24.87 16.99
CA MET A 212 4.75 -24.25 15.66
C MET A 212 5.69 -23.05 15.52
N THR A 213 6.38 -22.97 14.38
CA THR A 213 7.14 -21.81 13.95
C THR A 213 6.23 -20.62 13.63
N GLN A 214 6.76 -19.39 13.64
CA GLN A 214 5.97 -18.20 13.24
C GLN A 214 5.39 -18.32 11.82
N LEU A 215 6.10 -18.99 10.90
CA LEU A 215 5.59 -19.27 9.56
C LEU A 215 4.37 -20.19 9.58
N GLU A 216 4.40 -21.27 10.37
CA GLU A 216 3.27 -22.20 10.52
C GLU A 216 2.09 -21.53 11.22
N GLN A 217 2.36 -20.68 12.21
CA GLN A 217 1.33 -19.89 12.90
C GLN A 217 0.69 -18.89 11.93
N ALA A 218 1.48 -18.15 11.16
CA ALA A 218 0.98 -17.25 10.12
C ALA A 218 0.14 -18.00 9.07
N GLU A 219 0.57 -19.19 8.63
CA GLU A 219 -0.19 -20.02 7.68
C GLU A 219 -1.55 -20.45 8.28
N ALA A 220 -1.57 -20.87 9.55
CA ALA A 220 -2.80 -21.22 10.25
C ALA A 220 -3.77 -20.04 10.35
N ILE A 221 -3.27 -18.86 10.73
CA ILE A 221 -4.05 -17.61 10.81
C ILE A 221 -4.60 -17.23 9.43
N TYR A 222 -3.77 -17.33 8.39
CA TYR A 222 -4.16 -17.02 7.02
C TYR A 222 -5.35 -17.87 6.57
N TRP A 223 -5.27 -19.19 6.76
CA TRP A 223 -6.34 -20.10 6.35
C TRP A 223 -7.57 -20.01 7.23
N TRP A 224 -7.40 -19.82 8.53
CA TRP A 224 -8.53 -19.62 9.43
C TRP A 224 -9.32 -18.38 9.01
N THR A 225 -8.65 -17.23 8.87
CA THR A 225 -9.30 -15.96 8.49
C THR A 225 -10.03 -16.08 7.15
N LYS A 226 -9.35 -16.62 6.13
CA LYS A 226 -9.90 -16.79 4.77
C LYS A 226 -11.10 -17.74 4.68
N SER A 227 -11.20 -18.70 5.60
CA SER A 227 -12.29 -19.70 5.62
C SER A 227 -13.41 -19.39 6.62
N HIS A 228 -13.12 -18.57 7.62
CA HIS A 228 -14.06 -18.15 8.65
C HIS A 228 -14.95 -17.00 8.17
N ILE A 229 -14.37 -16.05 7.44
CA ILE A 229 -15.07 -14.87 6.94
C ILE A 229 -15.66 -15.16 5.55
N VAL A 230 -16.89 -14.72 5.33
CA VAL A 230 -17.56 -14.71 4.02
C VAL A 230 -17.53 -13.29 3.45
N TYR A 231 -17.07 -13.15 2.20
CA TYR A 231 -16.99 -11.83 1.57
C TYR A 231 -18.38 -11.25 1.26
N VAL A 232 -18.64 -10.04 1.74
CA VAL A 232 -19.84 -9.23 1.43
C VAL A 232 -19.42 -7.85 0.95
N ASN A 233 -20.27 -7.17 0.17
CA ASN A 233 -19.90 -5.91 -0.49
C ASN A 233 -20.18 -4.65 0.35
N HIS A 234 -19.95 -4.71 1.67
CA HIS A 234 -20.10 -3.57 2.57
C HIS A 234 -19.52 -3.87 3.97
N SER A 235 -18.81 -2.91 4.54
CA SER A 235 -18.39 -2.87 5.94
C SER A 235 -18.22 -1.42 6.40
N ASP A 236 -18.39 -1.20 7.70
CA ASP A 236 -17.87 -0.02 8.36
C ASP A 236 -16.34 -0.14 8.47
N LYS A 237 -15.63 0.93 8.08
CA LYS A 237 -14.16 0.99 8.03
C LYS A 237 -13.58 1.98 9.03
N THR A 238 -14.41 2.58 9.88
CA THR A 238 -14.05 3.65 10.82
C THR A 238 -13.13 3.21 11.94
N ASP A 239 -13.23 1.94 12.34
CA ASP A 239 -12.42 1.37 13.41
C ASP A 239 -12.02 -0.09 13.08
N TRP A 240 -10.71 -0.36 13.13
CA TRP A 240 -10.19 -1.69 12.82
C TRP A 240 -10.51 -2.71 13.91
N LEU A 241 -10.70 -2.31 15.18
CA LEU A 241 -11.11 -3.24 16.23
C LEU A 241 -12.54 -3.71 16.02
N GLN A 242 -13.47 -2.80 15.73
CA GLN A 242 -14.81 -3.18 15.27
C GLN A 242 -14.78 -4.03 13.99
N GLY A 243 -13.90 -3.69 13.03
CA GLY A 243 -13.68 -4.49 11.82
C GLY A 243 -13.27 -5.93 12.13
N ALA A 244 -12.33 -6.09 13.06
CA ALA A 244 -11.83 -7.39 13.52
C ALA A 244 -12.91 -8.17 14.28
N TRP A 245 -13.63 -7.50 15.19
CA TRP A 245 -14.76 -8.08 15.93
C TRP A 245 -15.85 -8.59 14.98
N GLN A 246 -16.20 -7.82 13.95
CA GLN A 246 -17.16 -8.27 12.94
C GLN A 246 -16.65 -9.51 12.20
N GLY A 247 -15.39 -9.54 11.76
CA GLY A 247 -14.84 -10.71 11.09
C GLY A 247 -14.84 -11.96 11.97
N ILE A 248 -14.50 -11.82 13.26
CA ILE A 248 -14.53 -12.92 14.25
C ILE A 248 -15.96 -13.36 14.56
N ASN A 249 -16.84 -12.44 14.96
CA ASN A 249 -18.12 -12.79 15.56
C ASN A 249 -19.26 -12.95 14.55
N LYS A 250 -19.23 -12.19 13.44
CA LYS A 250 -20.23 -12.31 12.36
C LYS A 250 -19.78 -13.21 11.22
N GLY A 251 -18.48 -13.52 11.12
CA GLY A 251 -17.93 -14.35 10.03
C GLY A 251 -18.24 -13.80 8.64
N SER A 252 -18.38 -12.47 8.52
CA SER A 252 -18.69 -11.81 7.24
C SER A 252 -18.16 -10.39 7.20
N GLY A 253 -17.70 -9.95 6.02
CA GLY A 253 -17.17 -8.61 5.83
C GLY A 253 -16.54 -8.42 4.45
N ASP A 254 -15.93 -7.27 4.21
CA ASP A 254 -15.12 -7.00 3.01
C ASP A 254 -13.63 -7.00 3.34
N CYS A 255 -12.78 -6.56 2.38
CA CYS A 255 -11.32 -6.55 2.53
C CYS A 255 -10.84 -5.96 3.87
N PHE A 256 -11.52 -4.93 4.39
CA PHE A 256 -11.16 -4.31 5.66
C PHE A 256 -11.34 -5.26 6.84
N ASN A 257 -12.43 -6.03 6.89
CA ASN A 257 -12.66 -7.00 7.96
C ASN A 257 -11.67 -8.18 7.89
N TYR A 258 -11.35 -8.67 6.69
CA TYR A 258 -10.33 -9.72 6.53
C TYR A 258 -8.98 -9.25 7.06
N PHE A 259 -8.54 -8.07 6.61
CA PHE A 259 -7.31 -7.43 7.09
C PHE A 259 -7.32 -7.23 8.61
N ALA A 260 -8.38 -6.64 9.16
CA ALA A 260 -8.48 -6.33 10.58
C ALA A 260 -8.47 -7.59 11.48
N THR A 261 -9.21 -8.62 11.08
CA THR A 261 -9.21 -9.90 11.80
C THR A 261 -7.85 -10.58 11.73
N ALA A 262 -7.21 -10.63 10.55
CA ALA A 262 -5.87 -11.17 10.41
C ALA A 262 -4.85 -10.41 11.28
N LYS A 263 -4.88 -9.08 11.23
CA LYS A 263 -4.02 -8.20 12.03
C LYS A 263 -4.13 -8.52 13.52
N LEU A 264 -5.34 -8.62 14.06
CA LEU A 264 -5.55 -8.92 15.48
C LEU A 264 -4.94 -10.28 15.87
N LEU A 265 -5.16 -11.32 15.07
CA LEU A 265 -4.62 -12.66 15.31
C LEU A 265 -3.09 -12.68 15.20
N LEU A 266 -2.50 -11.93 14.26
CA LEU A 266 -1.05 -11.79 14.12
C LEU A 266 -0.44 -11.08 15.33
N ILE A 267 -1.06 -9.98 15.80
CA ILE A 267 -0.64 -9.26 17.02
C ILE A 267 -0.64 -10.22 18.21
N GLN A 268 -1.73 -10.97 18.42
CA GLN A 268 -1.82 -11.88 19.55
C GLN A 268 -0.83 -13.06 19.44
N ALA A 269 -0.53 -13.52 18.22
CA ALA A 269 0.48 -14.55 17.98
C ALA A 269 1.93 -14.02 18.15
N GLY A 270 2.11 -12.72 18.36
CA GLY A 270 3.43 -12.08 18.44
C GLY A 270 4.15 -12.01 17.10
N ILE A 271 3.42 -12.08 15.98
CA ILE A 271 3.96 -11.99 14.63
C ILE A 271 3.94 -10.54 14.19
N ASP A 272 5.12 -9.99 13.95
CA ASP A 272 5.29 -8.61 13.52
C ASP A 272 4.60 -8.38 12.16
N ASN A 273 3.83 -7.29 12.08
CA ASN A 273 3.02 -6.98 10.92
C ASN A 273 2.85 -5.47 10.71
N VAL A 274 2.68 -5.09 9.45
CA VAL A 274 2.51 -3.70 9.01
C VAL A 274 1.26 -3.60 8.16
N ASP A 275 0.40 -2.65 8.50
CA ASP A 275 -0.81 -2.33 7.74
C ASP A 275 -0.45 -1.75 6.38
N VAL A 276 -0.92 -2.35 5.28
CA VAL A 276 -0.73 -1.80 3.93
C VAL A 276 -2.06 -1.37 3.36
N ILE A 277 -2.10 -0.11 2.92
CA ILE A 277 -3.26 0.49 2.27
C ILE A 277 -2.96 0.63 0.79
N LYS A 278 -3.90 0.17 -0.04
CA LYS A 278 -3.80 0.29 -1.49
C LYS A 278 -3.69 1.76 -1.90
N SER A 279 -2.80 2.03 -2.85
CA SER A 279 -2.55 3.35 -3.38
C SER A 279 -3.69 3.95 -4.22
N THR A 280 -4.53 3.10 -4.79
CA THR A 280 -5.69 3.42 -5.66
C THR A 280 -6.93 2.67 -5.19
N GLY A 281 -8.02 3.39 -4.88
CA GLY A 281 -9.24 2.79 -4.34
C GLY A 281 -9.08 2.22 -2.91
N SER A 282 -10.01 1.36 -2.48
CA SER A 282 -10.09 0.86 -1.10
C SER A 282 -9.78 -0.64 -1.01
N HIS A 283 -8.52 -0.99 -0.74
CA HIS A 283 -8.09 -2.34 -0.38
C HIS A 283 -7.03 -2.29 0.72
N PHE A 284 -7.06 -3.27 1.63
CA PHE A 284 -6.22 -3.32 2.82
C PHE A 284 -5.64 -4.74 2.96
N TRP A 285 -4.37 -4.84 3.31
CA TRP A 285 -3.71 -6.11 3.63
C TRP A 285 -2.54 -5.86 4.58
N SER A 286 -1.78 -6.90 4.92
CA SER A 286 -0.63 -6.80 5.82
C SER A 286 0.67 -7.20 5.14
N LEU A 287 1.78 -6.59 5.55
CA LEU A 287 3.08 -7.26 5.50
C LEU A 287 3.28 -8.01 6.82
N VAL A 288 3.89 -9.18 6.79
CA VAL A 288 4.24 -9.97 7.99
C VAL A 288 5.69 -10.35 7.98
N ASN A 289 6.32 -10.39 9.16
CA ASN A 289 7.70 -10.84 9.33
C ASN A 289 7.75 -12.04 10.29
N VAL A 290 8.16 -13.19 9.75
CA VAL A 290 8.25 -14.46 10.51
C VAL A 290 9.69 -14.82 10.88
N GLY A 291 10.65 -13.92 10.64
CA GLY A 291 12.04 -14.02 11.08
C GLY A 291 13.09 -13.77 9.99
N ASP A 292 12.70 -13.73 8.72
CA ASP A 292 13.61 -13.60 7.57
C ASP A 292 13.29 -12.41 6.65
N GLY A 293 12.40 -11.52 7.07
CA GLY A 293 12.00 -10.33 6.32
C GLY A 293 10.49 -10.17 6.25
N TYR A 294 10.05 -9.05 5.69
CA TYR A 294 8.62 -8.80 5.48
C TYR A 294 8.15 -9.44 4.17
N TYR A 295 6.94 -9.97 4.18
CA TYR A 295 6.27 -10.51 3.01
C TYR A 295 4.79 -10.13 3.00
N HIS A 296 4.19 -10.04 1.81
CA HIS A 296 2.78 -9.76 1.65
C HIS A 296 1.90 -10.90 2.17
N PHE A 297 0.89 -10.51 2.94
CA PHE A 297 -0.11 -11.35 3.57
C PHE A 297 -1.49 -10.73 3.36
N ASP A 298 -2.27 -11.30 2.44
CA ASP A 298 -3.65 -10.87 2.16
C ASP A 298 -4.63 -12.04 2.20
N THR A 299 -5.41 -12.10 3.27
CA THR A 299 -6.44 -13.13 3.47
C THR A 299 -7.70 -12.93 2.64
N THR A 300 -7.85 -11.78 1.97
CA THR A 300 -9.05 -11.42 1.21
C THR A 300 -9.18 -12.31 -0.04
N PRO A 301 -10.30 -13.03 -0.22
CA PRO A 301 -10.53 -13.77 -1.45
C PRO A 301 -10.83 -12.82 -2.62
N ARG A 302 -10.30 -13.14 -3.80
CA ARG A 302 -10.58 -12.41 -5.04
C ARG A 302 -11.36 -13.28 -6.02
N LYS A 303 -12.22 -12.66 -6.83
CA LYS A 303 -13.01 -13.34 -7.86
C LYS A 303 -12.14 -14.08 -8.88
N ALA A 304 -10.98 -13.52 -9.22
CA ALA A 304 -10.02 -14.12 -10.14
C ALA A 304 -9.19 -15.26 -9.50
N GLY A 305 -9.43 -15.60 -8.23
CA GLY A 305 -8.56 -16.50 -7.47
C GLY A 305 -7.25 -15.83 -7.06
N GLY A 306 -6.34 -16.61 -6.46
CA GLY A 306 -5.06 -16.12 -5.95
C GLY A 306 -4.82 -16.49 -4.49
N GLU A 307 -3.54 -16.70 -4.18
CA GLU A 307 -3.05 -16.99 -2.84
C GLU A 307 -1.97 -15.98 -2.52
N PHE A 308 -2.23 -15.14 -1.51
CA PHE A 308 -1.39 -14.01 -1.16
C PHE A 308 -0.77 -14.24 0.23
N PHE A 309 -0.21 -15.43 0.42
CA PHE A 309 0.49 -15.79 1.65
C PHE A 309 1.99 -15.78 1.41
N MET A 310 2.70 -14.93 2.16
CA MET A 310 4.16 -14.80 2.11
C MET A 310 4.70 -14.47 0.71
N LEU A 311 4.02 -13.58 -0.04
CA LEU A 311 4.49 -13.15 -1.36
C LEU A 311 5.54 -12.04 -1.24
N THR A 312 6.52 -12.08 -2.13
CA THR A 312 7.44 -10.96 -2.37
C THR A 312 6.75 -9.81 -3.13
N ASP A 313 7.36 -8.64 -3.11
CA ASP A 313 6.97 -7.46 -3.90
C ASP A 313 6.84 -7.84 -5.37
N GLN A 314 7.76 -8.68 -5.88
CA GLN A 314 7.76 -9.13 -7.27
C GLN A 314 6.55 -10.01 -7.57
N GLU A 315 6.27 -11.01 -6.73
CA GLU A 315 5.15 -11.95 -6.93
C GLU A 315 3.79 -11.25 -6.85
N ILE A 316 3.59 -10.39 -5.85
CA ILE A 316 2.32 -9.67 -5.71
C ILE A 316 2.12 -8.63 -6.82
N THR A 317 3.20 -7.98 -7.29
CA THR A 317 3.14 -7.05 -8.44
C THR A 317 2.79 -7.81 -9.71
N ALA A 318 3.44 -8.96 -9.97
CA ALA A 318 3.15 -9.78 -11.14
C ALA A 318 1.68 -10.26 -11.18
N TYR A 319 1.10 -10.58 -10.03
CA TYR A 319 -0.34 -10.82 -9.94
C TYR A 319 -1.13 -9.54 -10.17
N SER A 320 -0.76 -8.42 -9.52
CA SER A 320 -1.46 -7.14 -9.60
C SER A 320 -1.64 -6.63 -11.02
N ASP A 321 -0.56 -6.63 -11.80
CA ASP A 321 -0.52 -6.12 -13.18
C ASP A 321 -1.49 -6.87 -14.12
N GLN A 322 -1.72 -8.15 -13.84
CA GLN A 322 -2.63 -9.00 -14.62
C GLN A 322 -4.10 -8.90 -14.17
N HIS A 323 -4.36 -8.26 -13.03
CA HIS A 323 -5.66 -8.28 -12.36
C HIS A 323 -6.17 -6.89 -12.02
N GLY A 324 -5.96 -5.93 -12.93
CA GLY A 324 -6.51 -4.58 -12.82
C GLY A 324 -5.97 -3.86 -11.60
N ASP A 325 -4.64 -3.87 -11.43
CA ASP A 325 -3.95 -3.12 -10.40
C ASP A 325 -4.46 -3.47 -9.00
N SER A 326 -4.65 -4.77 -8.76
CA SER A 326 -5.30 -5.26 -7.54
C SER A 326 -4.54 -4.92 -6.25
N HIS A 327 -3.21 -4.82 -6.31
CA HIS A 327 -2.31 -4.53 -5.19
C HIS A 327 -1.24 -3.53 -5.64
N ILE A 328 -1.56 -2.24 -5.53
CA ILE A 328 -0.58 -1.16 -5.69
C ILE A 328 -0.40 -0.51 -4.31
N TRP A 329 0.84 -0.29 -3.89
CA TRP A 329 1.16 0.42 -2.66
C TRP A 329 2.36 1.37 -2.90
N ASP A 330 2.51 2.32 -1.99
CA ASP A 330 3.63 3.26 -1.99
C ASP A 330 4.87 2.59 -1.39
N ARG A 331 5.75 2.06 -2.24
CA ARG A 331 6.90 1.23 -1.81
C ARG A 331 7.87 1.94 -0.87
N ASP A 332 7.89 3.27 -0.87
CA ASP A 332 8.78 4.05 0.00
C ASP A 332 8.27 4.14 1.45
N LYS A 333 6.99 3.80 1.68
CA LYS A 333 6.37 3.83 3.02
C LYS A 333 6.48 2.52 3.79
N TYR A 334 6.87 1.43 3.14
CA TYR A 334 6.82 0.10 3.74
C TYR A 334 8.15 -0.63 3.59
N PRO A 335 8.46 -1.57 4.51
CA PRO A 335 9.61 -2.45 4.34
C PRO A 335 9.53 -3.21 3.02
N GLN A 336 10.65 -3.25 2.28
CA GLN A 336 10.77 -4.06 1.08
C GLN A 336 10.88 -5.54 1.43
N THR A 337 10.27 -6.38 0.62
CA THR A 337 10.41 -7.83 0.75
C THR A 337 11.79 -8.30 0.29
N PRO A 338 12.26 -9.48 0.73
CA PRO A 338 13.49 -10.06 0.20
C PRO A 338 13.47 -10.19 -1.33
N GLN A 339 14.55 -9.77 -1.98
CA GLN A 339 14.77 -9.99 -3.41
C GLN A 339 15.22 -11.44 -3.63
N GLU A 340 14.72 -12.09 -4.69
CA GLU A 340 15.15 -13.44 -5.09
C GLU A 340 16.59 -13.52 -5.60
#